data_AF-A0A261R611-F1
#
_entry.id   AF-A0A261R611-F1
#
_cell.length_a   1.000
_cell.length_b   1.000
_cell.length_c   1.000
_cell.angle_alpha   90.00
_cell.angle_beta   90.00
_cell.angle_gamma   90.00
#
_symmetry.space_group_name_H-M   'P 1'
#
loop_
_entity.id
_entity.type
_entity.pdbx_description
1 polymer ?
#
loop_
_entity_poly.entity_id
_entity_poly.type
_entity_poly.pdbx_seq_one_letter_code
_entity_poly.pdbx_strand_id
1 'polypeptide(L)'
;MRLLHPNPKRKDPVVLEYRDGTQLLFSYEVPIAAFIPGQGYIVSDEDMSPTNERRVAEWVDFSNAREVSQDQIFHVITSRRNLTAEEAE
;
A
#
# COMPACT_ATOMS: atom_id res chain seq x y z
N MET A 1 7.38 0.77 -11.51
CA MET A 1 6.93 0.21 -10.22
C MET A 1 7.97 -0.80 -9.78
N ARG A 2 8.21 -0.95 -8.49
CA ARG A 2 9.08 -2.00 -7.96
C ARG A 2 8.45 -2.65 -6.74
N LEU A 3 8.76 -3.92 -6.53
CA LEU A 3 8.33 -4.67 -5.36
C LEU A 3 9.40 -4.54 -4.28
N LEU A 4 8.97 -4.10 -3.10
CA LEU A 4 9.78 -3.99 -1.90
C LEU A 4 9.33 -5.05 -0.90
N HIS A 5 10.30 -5.67 -0.24
CA HIS A 5 10.05 -6.52 0.92
C HIS A 5 10.44 -5.69 2.15
N PRO A 6 9.48 -5.28 3.01
CA PRO A 6 9.77 -4.50 4.21
C PRO A 6 10.56 -5.33 5.25
N ASN A 7 10.59 -6.67 5.13
CA ASN A 7 11.45 -7.53 5.93
C ASN A 7 12.27 -8.48 5.04
N PRO A 8 13.62 -8.42 5.05
CA PRO A 8 14.45 -9.28 4.21
C PRO A 8 14.39 -10.78 4.57
N LYS A 9 13.89 -11.13 5.77
CA LYS A 9 13.74 -12.52 6.24
C LYS A 9 12.34 -13.10 6.02
N ARG A 10 11.37 -12.30 5.55
CA ARG A 10 10.00 -12.75 5.27
C ARG A 10 9.62 -12.36 3.86
N LYS A 11 8.98 -13.29 3.13
CA LYS A 11 8.48 -13.04 1.77
C LYS A 11 7.24 -12.14 1.75
N ASP A 12 6.68 -11.84 2.92
CA ASP A 12 5.50 -11.01 3.11
C ASP A 12 5.74 -9.97 4.21
N PRO A 13 5.08 -8.80 4.16
CA PRO A 13 4.15 -8.36 3.09
C PRO A 13 4.88 -7.80 1.86
N VAL A 14 4.21 -7.81 0.70
CA VAL A 14 4.76 -7.22 -0.53
C VAL A 14 4.33 -5.77 -0.59
N VAL A 15 5.29 -4.85 -0.61
CA VAL A 15 5.03 -3.42 -0.78
C VAL A 15 5.27 -3.04 -2.24
N LEU A 16 4.25 -2.56 -2.92
CA LEU A 16 4.39 -2.03 -4.28
C LEU A 16 4.69 -0.54 -4.22
N GLU A 17 5.85 -0.14 -4.71
CA GLU A 17 6.24 1.27 -4.79
C GLU A 17 6.12 1.80 -6.23
N TYR A 18 5.42 2.92 -6.35
CA TYR A 18 5.26 3.70 -7.57
C TYR A 18 6.37 4.74 -7.70
N ARG A 19 6.58 5.22 -8.94
CA ARG A 19 7.60 6.25 -9.23
C ARG A 19 7.33 7.58 -8.54
N ASP A 20 6.07 7.87 -8.24
CA ASP A 20 5.65 9.10 -7.55
C ASP A 20 5.93 9.05 -6.04
N GLY A 21 6.43 7.94 -5.50
CA GLY A 21 6.68 7.73 -4.07
C GLY A 21 5.52 7.10 -3.32
N THR A 22 4.40 6.82 -3.99
CA THR A 22 3.30 6.06 -3.38
C THR A 22 3.74 4.64 -3.11
N GLN A 23 3.35 4.11 -1.95
CA GLN A 23 3.54 2.72 -1.60
C GLN A 23 2.19 2.06 -1.28
N LEU A 24 2.02 0.80 -1.68
CA LEU A 24 0.87 -0.01 -1.34
C LEU A 24 1.31 -1.26 -0.61
N LEU A 25 0.71 -1.51 0.53
CA LEU A 25 0.91 -2.73 1.31
C LEU A 25 -0.12 -3.77 0.87
N PHE A 26 0.36 -4.89 0.34
CA PHE A 26 -0.50 -6.01 -0.04
C PHE A 26 -0.46 -7.11 1.02
N SER A 27 -1.66 -7.62 1.34
CA SER A 27 -1.83 -8.94 1.94
C SER A 27 -2.32 -9.87 0.83
N TYR A 28 -1.42 -10.72 0.34
CA TYR A 28 -1.67 -11.54 -0.85
C TYR A 28 -2.04 -10.66 -2.05
N GLU A 29 -3.24 -10.84 -2.60
CA GLU A 29 -3.73 -10.15 -3.80
C GLU A 29 -4.49 -8.86 -3.48
N VAL A 30 -4.72 -8.56 -2.20
CA VAL A 30 -5.54 -7.42 -1.75
C VAL A 30 -4.66 -6.34 -1.13
N PRO A 31 -4.76 -5.07 -1.58
CA PRO A 31 -4.09 -3.96 -0.92
C PRO A 31 -4.82 -3.64 0.38
N ILE A 32 -4.12 -3.62 1.50
CA ILE A 32 -4.72 -3.39 2.84
C ILE A 32 -4.31 -2.05 3.46
N ALA A 33 -3.29 -1.40 2.91
CA ALA A 33 -2.87 -0.06 3.29
C ALA A 33 -2.12 0.63 2.15
N ALA A 34 -2.03 1.96 2.20
CA ALA A 34 -1.29 2.78 1.25
C ALA A 34 -0.56 3.93 1.95
N PHE A 35 0.54 4.39 1.35
CA PHE A 35 1.19 5.66 1.64
C PHE A 35 1.07 6.53 0.40
N ILE A 36 0.55 7.74 0.56
CA ILE A 36 0.41 8.71 -0.52
C ILE A 36 1.24 9.94 -0.15
N PRO A 37 2.27 10.30 -0.94
CA PRO A 37 3.06 11.50 -0.71
C PRO A 37 2.18 12.74 -0.58
N GLY A 38 2.33 13.48 0.52
CA GLY A 38 1.53 14.66 0.83
C GLY A 38 0.19 14.39 1.54
N GLN A 39 -0.30 13.14 1.58
CA GLN A 39 -1.49 12.76 2.35
C GLN A 39 -1.18 11.84 3.54
N GLY A 40 -0.07 11.11 3.50
CA GLY A 40 0.35 10.20 4.58
C GLY A 40 -0.17 8.78 4.39
N TYR A 41 -0.26 8.04 5.49
CA TYR A 41 -0.68 6.64 5.48
C TYR A 41 -2.20 6.51 5.62
N ILE A 42 -2.76 5.60 4.83
CA ILE A 42 -4.15 5.16 4.93
C ILE A 42 -4.21 3.64 5.09
N VAL A 43 -5.15 3.16 5.88
CA VAL A 43 -5.31 1.74 6.23
C VAL A 43 -6.79 1.37 6.05
N SER A 44 -7.05 0.14 5.64
CA SER A 44 -8.44 -0.31 5.45
C SER A 44 -9.17 -0.37 6.79
N ASP A 45 -10.43 0.03 6.82
CA ASP A 45 -11.33 -0.13 7.95
C ASP A 45 -12.04 -1.50 7.97
N GLU A 46 -11.82 -2.35 6.97
CA GLU A 46 -12.34 -3.71 6.96
C GLU A 46 -11.69 -4.60 8.03
N ASP A 47 -12.48 -5.53 8.58
CA ASP A 47 -12.00 -6.53 9.55
C ASP A 47 -10.80 -7.30 8.99
N MET A 48 -9.62 -7.00 9.53
CA MET A 48 -8.38 -7.68 9.16
C MET A 48 -8.14 -8.88 10.06
N SER A 49 -7.53 -9.92 9.50
CA SER A 49 -6.98 -10.98 10.34
C SER A 49 -5.89 -10.40 11.27
N PRO A 50 -5.66 -11.01 12.46
CA PRO A 50 -4.59 -10.56 13.38
C PRO A 50 -3.20 -10.52 12.74
N THR A 51 -2.98 -11.32 11.69
CA THR A 51 -1.74 -11.30 10.91
C THR A 51 -1.62 -10.03 10.06
N ASN A 52 -2.72 -9.56 9.48
CA ASN A 52 -2.75 -8.36 8.65
C ASN A 52 -2.67 -7.08 9.49
N GLU A 53 -3.38 -7.02 10.61
CA GLU A 53 -3.24 -5.91 11.58
C GLU A 53 -1.79 -5.74 12.02
N ARG A 54 -1.14 -6.86 12.39
CA ARG A 54 0.29 -6.85 12.76
C ARG A 54 1.18 -6.39 11.60
N ARG A 55 0.92 -6.83 10.37
CA ARG A 55 1.71 -6.43 9.18
C ARG A 55 1.58 -4.93 8.91
N VAL A 56 0.37 -4.38 9.04
CA VAL A 56 0.15 -2.93 8.93
C VAL A 56 0.94 -2.23 10.02
N ALA A 57 0.86 -2.69 11.28
CA ALA A 57 1.60 -2.08 12.40
C ALA A 57 3.12 -2.15 12.27
N GLU A 58 3.65 -3.21 11.62
CA GLU A 58 5.07 -3.32 11.32
C GLU A 58 5.50 -2.41 10.16
N TRP A 59 4.57 -2.02 9.27
CA TRP A 59 4.84 -1.19 8.09
C TRP A 59 4.61 0.30 8.32
N VAL A 60 3.58 0.65 9.09
CA VAL A 60 3.22 2.00 9.48
C VAL A 60 3.14 2.09 11.00
N ASP A 61 3.68 3.17 11.57
CA ASP A 61 3.32 3.56 12.93
C ASP A 61 1.85 3.97 12.91
N PHE A 62 0.96 3.03 13.30
CA PHE A 62 -0.51 3.16 13.24
C PHE A 62 -1.03 4.49 13.75
N SER A 63 -0.31 5.10 14.69
CA SER A 63 -0.58 6.43 15.28
C SER A 63 -0.75 7.54 14.23
N ASN A 64 -0.16 7.39 13.04
CA ASN A 64 -0.20 8.36 11.93
C ASN A 64 -0.99 7.87 10.71
N ALA A 65 -1.69 6.74 10.82
CA ALA A 65 -2.51 6.19 9.75
C ALA A 65 -3.96 6.63 9.89
N ARG A 66 -4.60 6.96 8.76
CA ARG A 66 -6.04 7.22 8.70
C ARG A 66 -6.78 5.98 8.19
N GLU A 67 -7.79 5.54 8.92
CA GLU A 67 -8.67 4.47 8.46
C GLU A 67 -9.60 4.98 7.33
N VAL A 68 -9.72 4.19 6.27
CA VAL A 68 -10.55 4.48 5.09
C VAL A 68 -11.17 3.20 4.57
N SER A 69 -12.25 3.33 3.80
CA SER A 69 -12.87 2.18 3.15
C SER A 69 -11.90 1.46 2.19
N GLN A 70 -12.06 0.15 2.07
CA GLN A 70 -11.31 -0.67 1.13
C GLN A 70 -11.41 -0.14 -0.32
N ASP A 71 -12.57 0.38 -0.73
CA ASP A 71 -12.76 1.06 -2.02
C ASP A 71 -11.82 2.26 -2.21
N GLN A 72 -11.56 3.05 -1.16
CA GLN A 72 -10.61 4.17 -1.26
C GLN A 72 -9.19 3.67 -1.49
N ILE A 73 -8.80 2.54 -0.89
CA ILE A 73 -7.49 1.92 -1.14
C ILE A 73 -7.41 1.40 -2.57
N PHE A 74 -8.46 0.77 -3.09
CA PHE A 74 -8.50 0.37 -4.50
C PHE A 74 -8.44 1.58 -5.44
N HIS A 75 -9.11 2.68 -5.08
CA HIS A 75 -9.06 3.90 -5.86
C HIS A 75 -7.66 4.49 -5.98
N VAL A 76 -6.81 4.29 -4.97
CA VAL A 76 -5.39 4.65 -5.04
C VAL A 76 -4.70 3.92 -6.20
N ILE A 77 -5.06 2.67 -6.50
CA ILE A 77 -4.52 1.94 -7.66
C ILE A 77 -5.09 2.49 -8.96
N THR A 78 -6.42 2.62 -9.05
CA THR A 78 -7.12 2.90 -10.32
C THR A 78 -7.05 4.35 -10.77
N SER A 79 -6.87 5.28 -9.83
CA SER A 79 -6.71 6.72 -10.13
C SER A 79 -5.34 7.06 -10.73
N ARG A 80 -4.37 6.15 -10.66
CA ARG A 80 -3.06 6.36 -11.28
C ARG A 80 -3.14 6.06 -12.77
N ARG A 81 -2.83 7.07 -13.59
CA ARG A 81 -2.58 6.86 -15.02
C ARG A 81 -1.49 5.79 -15.17
N ASN A 82 -1.84 4.69 -15.83
CA ASN A 82 -0.85 3.81 -16.43
C ASN A 82 -0.10 4.66 -17.46
N LEU A 83 1.05 5.23 -17.08
CA LEU A 83 2.04 5.65 -18.05
C LEU A 83 2.54 4.36 -18.69
N THR A 84 1.84 3.90 -19.72
CA THR A 84 2.36 2.87 -20.61
C THR A 84 3.67 3.39 -21.18
N ALA A 85 4.60 2.47 -21.44
CA ALA A 85 5.97 2.79 -21.83
C ALA A 85 6.10 3.57 -23.17
N GLU A 86 4.98 3.97 -23.79
CA GLU A 86 4.92 4.74 -25.04
C GLU A 86 5.01 6.27 -24.84
N GLU A 87 4.83 6.81 -23.63
CA GLU A 87 4.89 8.28 -23.39
C GLU A 87 6.22 8.75 -22.76
N ALA A 88 7.32 8.07 -23.05
CA ALA A 88 8.66 8.42 -22.54
C ALA A 88 9.67 8.71 -23.67
N GLU A 89 9.20 9.27 -24.79
CA GLU A 89 10.05 9.75 -25.89
C GLU A 89 10.37 11.24 -25.79
#